data_AF-A0A2L2N3J8-F1
#
_entry.id   AF-A0A2L2N3J8-F1
#
_cell.length_a   1.000
_cell.length_b   1.000
_cell.length_c   1.000
_cell.angle_alpha   90.00
_cell.angle_beta   90.00
_cell.angle_gamma   90.00
#
_symmetry.space_group_name_H-M   'P 1'
#
loop_
_entity.id
_entity.type
_entity.pdbx_description
1 polymer ?
#
loop_
_entity_poly.entity_id
_entity_poly.type
_entity_poly.pdbx_seq_one_letter_code
_entity_poly.pdbx_strand_id
1 'polypeptide(L)'
;MIFNSSLVIIECNIGNTITMTPELKEKIDNLLQENKILVFMKGNKLMPQCGFSNNVVQILNTLGVPFETVDVLSDSEIRQGIKEYSNWPTIPQVYINGEFLGGSDILIELYQKGELQQKVEVALAS
;
A
#
# COMPACT_ATOMS: atom_id res chain seq x y z
N MET A 1 20.54 -50.42 -1.47
CA MET A 1 21.24 -49.11 -1.44
C MET A 1 20.59 -48.25 -2.53
N ILE A 2 19.87 -47.15 -2.31
CA ILE A 2 19.45 -46.37 -1.14
C ILE A 2 18.02 -45.92 -1.50
N PHE A 3 17.02 -46.20 -0.66
CA PHE A 3 15.72 -45.52 -0.73
C PHE A 3 15.87 -44.21 0.03
N ASN A 4 15.67 -43.09 -0.67
CA ASN A 4 15.77 -41.76 -0.10
C ASN A 4 14.53 -41.50 0.77
N SER A 5 14.68 -41.72 2.07
CA SER A 5 13.66 -41.52 3.09
C SER A 5 14.15 -40.44 4.04
N SER A 6 13.58 -39.24 3.91
CA SER A 6 13.45 -38.27 5.00
C SER A 6 12.40 -37.23 4.59
N LEU A 7 11.15 -37.70 4.64
CA LEU A 7 10.00 -36.88 4.90
C LEU A 7 10.05 -36.48 6.39
N VAL A 8 10.70 -35.37 6.73
CA VAL A 8 10.50 -34.66 8.00
C VAL A 8 10.78 -33.17 7.78
N ILE A 9 9.77 -32.40 7.36
CA ILE A 9 9.63 -31.01 7.80
C ILE A 9 8.23 -30.86 8.38
N ILE A 10 8.17 -31.18 9.67
CA ILE A 10 7.40 -30.54 10.73
C ILE A 10 6.36 -29.51 10.24
N GLU A 11 5.09 -29.93 10.17
CA GLU A 11 3.97 -29.02 10.42
C GLU A 11 3.66 -29.05 11.93
N CYS A 12 3.92 -27.94 12.65
CA CYS A 12 3.05 -27.46 13.75
C CYS A 12 3.45 -26.05 14.27
N ASN A 13 2.69 -25.04 13.83
CA ASN A 13 1.98 -24.03 14.66
C ASN A 13 2.75 -23.00 15.52
N ILE A 14 2.99 -21.78 14.99
CA ILE A 14 2.99 -20.49 15.75
C ILE A 14 2.59 -19.32 14.80
N GLY A 15 1.39 -18.75 14.97
CA GLY A 15 1.03 -17.39 14.51
C GLY A 15 0.62 -17.23 13.04
N ASN A 16 -0.54 -16.60 12.80
CA ASN A 16 -1.06 -16.22 11.49
C ASN A 16 -0.10 -15.22 10.78
N THR A 17 0.93 -15.74 10.12
CA THR A 17 1.87 -14.98 9.30
C THR A 17 1.53 -15.32 7.85
N ILE A 18 0.70 -14.49 7.21
CA ILE A 18 0.54 -14.56 5.76
C ILE A 18 1.82 -13.96 5.19
N THR A 19 2.84 -14.79 5.01
CA THR A 19 4.10 -14.40 4.41
C THR A 19 3.82 -13.88 3.00
N MET A 20 4.27 -12.66 2.69
CA MET A 20 4.27 -12.11 1.32
C MET A 20 4.67 -13.16 0.27
N THR A 21 3.73 -13.56 -0.60
CA THR A 21 4.00 -14.50 -1.68
C THR A 21 4.57 -13.77 -2.91
N PRO A 22 5.33 -14.44 -3.79
CA PRO A 22 5.82 -13.85 -5.03
C PRO A 22 4.69 -13.29 -5.91
N GLU A 23 3.54 -13.98 -5.98
CA GLU A 23 2.39 -13.56 -6.78
C GLU A 23 1.72 -12.32 -6.21
N LEU A 24 1.59 -12.23 -4.88
CA LEU A 24 1.06 -11.04 -4.21
C LEU A 24 1.98 -9.84 -4.38
N LYS A 25 3.30 -10.06 -4.28
CA LYS A 25 4.30 -9.03 -4.53
C LYS A 25 4.20 -8.51 -5.97
N GLU A 26 4.13 -9.40 -6.96
CA GLU A 26 3.97 -9.03 -8.37
C GLU A 26 2.67 -8.25 -8.60
N LYS A 27 1.56 -8.67 -7.98
CA LYS A 27 0.29 -7.94 -8.02
C LYS A 27 0.44 -6.50 -7.49
N ILE A 28 1.13 -6.31 -6.36
CA ILE A 28 1.38 -4.97 -5.79
C ILE A 28 2.31 -4.17 -6.71
N ASP A 29 3.39 -4.77 -7.20
CA ASP A 29 4.34 -4.13 -8.11
C ASP A 29 3.62 -3.61 -9.38
N ASN A 30 2.75 -4.43 -9.97
CA ASN A 30 1.96 -4.04 -11.15
C ASN A 30 1.02 -2.88 -10.84
N LEU A 31 0.28 -2.92 -9.73
CA LEU A 31 -0.59 -1.83 -9.31
C LEU A 31 0.20 -0.51 -9.14
N LEU A 32 1.40 -0.58 -8.58
CA LEU A 32 2.27 0.58 -8.39
C LEU A 32 2.87 1.10 -9.71
N GLN A 33 3.14 0.23 -10.67
CA GLN A 33 3.64 0.61 -12.00
C GLN A 33 2.57 1.24 -12.88
N GLU A 34 1.33 0.75 -12.80
CA GLU A 34 0.21 1.26 -13.59
C GLU A 34 -0.28 2.64 -13.13
N ASN A 35 -0.01 3.00 -11.86
CA ASN A 35 -0.59 4.17 -11.22
C ASN A 35 0.48 5.10 -10.65
N LYS A 36 0.60 6.31 -11.23
CA LYS A 36 1.53 7.35 -10.75
C LYS A 36 1.30 7.72 -9.28
N ILE A 37 0.03 7.77 -8.85
CA ILE A 37 -0.34 8.04 -7.47
C ILE A 37 -1.36 6.99 -7.06
N LEU A 38 -0.98 6.14 -6.10
CA LEU A 38 -1.81 5.05 -5.61
C LEU A 38 -1.95 5.14 -4.09
N VAL A 39 -3.18 4.94 -3.60
CA VAL A 39 -3.47 4.92 -2.17
C VAL A 39 -4.12 3.60 -1.78
N PHE A 40 -3.43 2.84 -0.92
CA PHE A 40 -4.05 1.70 -0.22
C PHE A 40 -4.81 2.24 0.99
N MET A 41 -6.13 2.09 1.01
CA MET A 41 -6.98 2.72 2.03
C MET A 41 -8.18 1.85 2.41
N LYS A 42 -8.91 2.27 3.46
CA LYS A 42 -10.16 1.63 3.87
C LYS A 42 -11.32 2.31 3.16
N GLY A 43 -12.02 1.59 2.29
CA GLY A 43 -12.98 2.14 1.34
C GLY A 43 -12.29 2.64 0.06
N ASN A 44 -12.90 3.62 -0.61
CA ASN A 44 -12.37 4.19 -1.87
C ASN A 44 -12.47 5.72 -1.89
N LYS A 45 -11.95 6.36 -2.95
CA LYS A 45 -11.94 7.83 -3.10
C LYS A 45 -13.32 8.51 -3.08
N LEU A 46 -14.40 7.78 -3.37
CA LEU A 46 -15.78 8.29 -3.30
C LEU A 46 -16.43 8.04 -1.93
N MET A 47 -16.08 6.91 -1.30
CA MET A 47 -16.67 6.46 -0.03
C MET A 47 -15.57 5.95 0.91
N PRO A 48 -14.81 6.85 1.55
CA PRO A 48 -13.80 6.47 2.55
C PRO A 48 -14.48 5.94 3.82
N GLN A 49 -13.96 4.85 4.37
CA GLN A 49 -14.54 4.17 5.54
C GLN A 49 -13.73 4.35 6.83
N CYS A 50 -12.76 5.27 6.83
CA CYS A 50 -11.92 5.58 7.98
C CYS A 50 -11.47 7.05 7.93
N GLY A 51 -11.43 7.75 9.07
CA GLY A 51 -11.02 9.15 9.15
C GLY A 51 -9.64 9.43 8.55
N PHE A 52 -8.66 8.57 8.83
CA PHE A 52 -7.31 8.69 8.25
C PHE A 52 -7.31 8.52 6.72
N SER A 53 -8.09 7.57 6.21
CA SER A 53 -8.27 7.38 4.76
C SER A 53 -8.96 8.58 4.11
N ASN A 54 -9.97 9.15 4.78
CA ASN A 54 -10.64 10.36 4.33
C ASN A 54 -9.69 11.57 4.28
N ASN A 55 -8.80 11.74 5.27
CA ASN A 55 -7.82 12.83 5.26
C ASN A 55 -6.92 12.79 4.02
N VAL A 56 -6.41 11.61 3.66
CA VAL A 56 -5.60 11.41 2.45
C VAL A 56 -6.37 11.80 1.20
N VAL A 57 -7.61 11.32 1.06
CA VAL A 57 -8.48 11.64 -0.08
C VAL A 57 -8.72 13.14 -0.17
N GLN A 58 -9.01 13.82 0.95
CA GLN A 58 -9.26 15.26 0.96
C GLN A 58 -8.04 16.07 0.54
N ILE A 59 -6.84 15.70 1.01
CA ILE A 59 -5.60 16.37 0.62
C ILE A 59 -5.37 16.24 -0.89
N LEU A 60 -5.42 15.02 -1.43
CA LEU A 60 -5.17 14.80 -2.86
C LEU A 60 -6.25 15.47 -3.74
N ASN A 61 -7.52 15.46 -3.33
CA ASN A 61 -8.59 16.20 -4.00
C ASN A 61 -8.35 17.73 -3.97
N THR A 62 -7.86 18.27 -2.84
CA THR A 62 -7.54 19.70 -2.70
C THR A 62 -6.40 20.10 -3.63
N LEU A 63 -5.43 19.22 -3.82
CA LEU A 63 -4.35 19.41 -4.79
C LEU A 63 -4.82 19.30 -6.24
N GLY A 64 -6.01 18.76 -6.49
CA GLY A 64 -6.57 18.58 -7.83
C GLY A 64 -5.80 17.55 -8.67
N VAL A 65 -5.14 16.59 -8.02
CA VAL A 65 -4.27 15.62 -8.68
C VAL A 65 -5.01 14.31 -8.94
N PRO A 66 -4.83 13.66 -10.09
CA PRO A 66 -5.42 12.34 -10.33
C PRO A 66 -4.72 11.29 -9.48
N PHE A 67 -5.50 10.43 -8.83
CA PHE A 67 -4.99 9.28 -8.07
C PHE A 67 -5.98 8.13 -8.09
N GLU A 68 -5.45 6.92 -7.90
CA GLU A 68 -6.23 5.70 -7.76
C GLU A 68 -6.17 5.16 -6.33
N THR A 69 -7.16 4.34 -5.99
CA THR A 69 -7.31 3.78 -4.64
C THR A 69 -7.55 2.28 -4.69
N VAL A 70 -6.91 1.55 -3.78
CA VAL A 70 -7.16 0.12 -3.54
C VAL A 70 -7.81 -0.03 -2.17
N ASP A 71 -9.01 -0.63 -2.14
CA ASP A 71 -9.74 -0.86 -0.90
C ASP A 71 -9.26 -2.14 -0.20
N VAL A 72 -8.46 -1.96 0.85
CA VAL A 72 -7.91 -3.08 1.64
C VAL A 72 -8.96 -3.79 2.51
N LEU A 73 -10.19 -3.28 2.59
CA LEU A 73 -11.28 -3.99 3.27
C LEU A 73 -11.87 -5.10 2.41
N SER A 74 -11.73 -4.98 1.08
CA SER A 74 -12.24 -5.96 0.11
C SER A 74 -11.29 -7.14 -0.11
N ASP A 75 -9.99 -6.97 0.18
CA ASP A 75 -8.94 -7.96 -0.07
C ASP A 75 -8.00 -8.06 1.14
N SER A 76 -8.14 -9.13 1.92
CA SER A 76 -7.34 -9.37 3.11
C SER A 76 -5.87 -9.69 2.81
N GLU A 77 -5.58 -10.26 1.64
CA GLU A 77 -4.22 -10.56 1.22
C GLU A 77 -3.48 -9.26 0.90
N ILE A 78 -4.09 -8.36 0.12
CA ILE A 78 -3.53 -7.02 -0.10
C ILE A 78 -3.36 -6.28 1.22
N ARG A 79 -4.35 -6.35 2.13
CA ARG A 79 -4.28 -5.66 3.43
C ARG A 79 -3.07 -6.05 4.26
N GLN A 80 -2.74 -7.34 4.29
CA GLN A 80 -1.60 -7.83 5.05
C GLN A 80 -0.30 -7.64 4.25
N GLY A 81 -0.33 -8.00 2.97
CA GLY A 81 0.81 -7.89 2.06
C GLY A 81 1.35 -6.46 1.98
N ILE A 82 0.50 -5.45 1.82
CA ILE A 82 0.99 -4.07 1.68
C ILE A 82 1.76 -3.58 2.91
N LYS A 83 1.40 -4.04 4.11
CA LYS A 83 2.14 -3.71 5.34
C LYS A 83 3.53 -4.32 5.36
N GLU A 84 3.64 -5.55 4.88
CA GLU A 84 4.92 -6.24 4.77
C GLU A 84 5.77 -5.64 3.64
N TYR A 85 5.16 -5.35 2.49
CA TYR A 85 5.81 -4.73 1.33
C TYR A 85 6.47 -3.39 1.69
N SER A 86 5.72 -2.52 2.37
CA SER A 86 6.18 -1.18 2.76
C SER A 86 6.99 -1.16 4.06
N ASN A 87 7.07 -2.30 4.77
CA ASN A 87 7.48 -2.38 6.17
C ASN A 87 6.78 -1.31 7.05
N TRP A 88 5.46 -1.13 6.87
CA TRP A 88 4.66 -0.11 7.54
C TRP A 88 3.33 -0.66 8.08
N PRO A 89 3.03 -0.53 9.38
CA PRO A 89 1.94 -1.30 10.00
C PRO A 89 0.53 -0.72 9.78
N THR A 90 0.42 0.53 9.31
CA THR A 90 -0.86 1.26 9.26
C THR A 90 -1.38 1.50 7.84
N ILE A 91 -2.68 1.80 7.77
CA ILE A 91 -3.44 2.18 6.58
C ILE A 91 -4.13 3.50 6.91
N PRO A 92 -4.17 4.50 6.01
CA PRO A 92 -3.79 4.45 4.59
C PRO A 92 -2.27 4.45 4.35
N GLN A 93 -1.87 3.98 3.16
CA GLN A 93 -0.51 4.10 2.63
C GLN A 93 -0.54 4.76 1.25
N VAL A 94 0.33 5.75 1.03
CA VAL A 94 0.40 6.54 -0.20
C VAL A 94 1.70 6.23 -0.94
N TYR A 95 1.57 6.04 -2.24
CA TYR A 95 2.67 5.81 -3.16
C TYR A 95 2.65 6.85 -4.27
N ILE A 96 3.84 7.31 -4.66
CA ILE A 96 4.06 8.21 -5.80
C ILE A 96 5.16 7.61 -6.67
N ASN A 97 4.89 7.37 -7.95
CA ASN A 97 5.78 6.71 -8.90
C ASN A 97 6.35 5.37 -8.37
N GLY A 98 5.50 4.59 -7.71
CA GLY A 98 5.87 3.32 -7.09
C GLY A 98 6.70 3.44 -5.80
N GLU A 99 7.10 4.64 -5.39
CA GLU A 99 7.81 4.86 -4.13
C GLU A 99 6.84 5.09 -2.98
N PHE A 100 7.08 4.40 -1.86
CA PHE A 100 6.31 4.58 -0.65
C PHE A 100 6.59 5.95 -0.02
N LEU A 101 5.54 6.76 0.12
CA LEU A 101 5.64 8.10 0.71
C LEU A 101 5.38 8.10 2.21
N GLY A 102 4.37 7.36 2.66
CA GLY A 102 3.96 7.34 4.06
C GLY A 102 2.46 7.10 4.28
N GLY A 103 2.05 7.21 5.55
CA GLY A 103 0.65 7.18 5.96
C GLY A 103 0.00 8.57 6.06
N SER A 104 -1.19 8.64 6.67
CA SER A 104 -1.97 9.88 6.77
C SER A 104 -1.23 11.04 7.44
N ASP A 105 -0.54 10.80 8.55
CA ASP A 105 0.10 11.88 9.33
C ASP A 105 1.29 12.49 8.58
N ILE A 106 2.11 11.63 7.95
CA ILE A 106 3.22 12.05 7.09
C ILE A 106 2.69 12.86 5.90
N LEU A 107 1.58 12.43 5.29
CA LEU A 107 1.00 13.15 4.17
C LEU A 107 0.50 14.55 4.58
N ILE A 108 -0.12 14.67 5.75
CA ILE A 108 -0.54 15.96 6.32
C ILE A 108 0.68 16.87 6.53
N GLU A 109 1.76 16.35 7.10
CA GLU A 109 2.99 17.12 7.34
C GLU A 109 3.60 17.62 6.02
N LEU A 110 3.75 16.74 5.03
CA LEU A 110 4.28 17.10 3.72
C LEU A 110 3.39 18.12 3.00
N TYR A 111 2.07 18.00 3.14
CA TYR A 111 1.12 18.96 2.59
C TYR A 111 1.25 20.34 3.24
N GLN A 112 1.39 20.39 4.57
CA GLN A 112 1.58 21.64 5.31
C GLN A 112 2.91 22.33 4.97
N LYS A 113 3.95 21.56 4.67
CA LYS A 113 5.26 22.08 4.25
C LYS A 113 5.31 22.50 2.78
N GLY A 114 4.30 22.17 1.98
CA GLY A 114 4.31 22.39 0.53
C GLY A 114 5.17 21.38 -0.24
N GLU A 115 5.78 20.41 0.44
CA GLU A 115 6.66 19.41 -0.17
C GLU A 115 5.87 18.34 -0.93
N LEU A 116 4.63 18.06 -0.50
CA LEU A 116 3.76 17.11 -1.20
C LEU A 116 3.43 17.59 -2.62
N GLN A 117 3.11 18.87 -2.76
CA GLN A 117 2.80 19.55 -4.02
C GLN A 117 3.95 19.35 -5.01
N GLN A 118 5.18 19.65 -4.57
CA GLN A 118 6.39 19.51 -5.39
C GLN A 118 6.59 18.05 -5.83
N LYS A 119 6.44 17.10 -4.92
CA LYS A 119 6.57 15.66 -5.23
C LYS A 119 5.57 15.20 -6.28
N VAL A 120 4.31 15.64 -6.15
CA VAL A 120 3.26 15.26 -7.10
C VAL A 120 3.46 15.93 -8.46
N GLU A 121 3.84 17.20 -8.51
CA GLU A 121 4.12 17.91 -9.78
C GLU A 121 5.25 17.22 -10.56
N VAL A 122 6.35 16.87 -9.88
CA VAL A 122 7.47 16.14 -10.49
C VAL A 122 7.00 14.79 -11.04
N ALA A 123 6.19 14.05 -10.28
CA ALA A 123 5.69 12.74 -10.72
C ALA A 123 4.73 12.81 -11.91
N LEU A 124 3.91 13.86 -11.99
CA LEU A 124 2.99 14.06 -13.11
C LEU A 124 3.72 14.50 -14.38
N ALA A 125 4.85 15.20 -14.24
CA ALA A 125 5.67 15.68 -15.35
C ALA A 125 6.63 14.62 -15.95
N SER A 126 6.94 13.56 -15.23
CA SER A 126 7.78 12.42 -15.70
C SER A 126 6.99 11.42 -16.53
#